data_AF-A0A9X0R493-F1
#
_entry.id   AF-A0A9X0R493-F1
#
_cell.length_a   1.000
_cell.length_b   1.000
_cell.length_c   1.000
_cell.angle_alpha   90.00
_cell.angle_beta   90.00
_cell.angle_gamma   90.00
#
_symmetry.space_group_name_H-M   'P 1'
#
loop_
_entity.id
_entity.type
_entity.pdbx_description
1 polymer ?
#
loop_
_entity_poly.entity_id
_entity_poly.type
_entity_poly.pdbx_seq_one_letter_code
_entity_poly.pdbx_strand_id
1 'polypeptide(L)' 'MMVSAVARLQGVSPSLLFGWMRRMAEGGLEAVRADEDVVPASRVRELEAKVRELERLLGRKTMEAEIRRDALDQTRPKR' A
#
# COMPACT_ATOMS: atom_id res chain seq x y z
N MET A 1 3.46 -5.71 30.42
CA MET A 1 2.30 -5.67 31.36
C MET A 1 1.57 -7.01 31.25
N MET A 2 1.28 -7.70 32.35
CA MET A 2 0.66 -9.04 32.29
C MET A 2 -0.86 -8.98 32.09
N VAL A 3 -1.42 -9.93 31.35
CA VAL A 3 -2.87 -10.07 31.07
C VAL A 3 -3.69 -10.10 32.36
N SER A 4 -3.20 -10.77 33.40
CA SER A 4 -3.82 -10.82 34.73
C SER A 4 -3.87 -9.46 35.45
N ALA A 5 -2.90 -8.58 35.21
CA ALA A 5 -2.88 -7.23 35.79
C ALA A 5 -3.94 -6.34 35.13
N VAL A 6 -4.06 -6.43 33.80
CA VAL A 6 -5.08 -5.69 33.03
C VAL A 6 -6.48 -6.18 33.37
N ALA A 7 -6.67 -7.50 33.46
CA ALA A 7 -7.93 -8.12 33.85
C ALA A 7 -8.44 -7.63 35.22
N ARG A 8 -7.56 -7.56 36.22
CA ARG A 8 -7.89 -7.03 37.56
C ARG A 8 -8.23 -5.55 37.54
N LEU A 9 -7.48 -4.74 36.78
CA LEU A 9 -7.72 -3.29 36.68
C LEU A 9 -9.10 -2.99 36.06
N GLN A 10 -9.53 -3.82 35.12
CA GLN A 10 -10.78 -3.64 34.37
C GLN A 10 -11.95 -4.46 34.94
N GLY A 11 -11.75 -5.21 36.04
CA GLY A 11 -12.79 -6.04 36.65
C GLY A 11 -13.27 -7.21 35.78
N VAL A 12 -12.44 -7.67 34.83
CA VAL A 12 -12.77 -8.76 33.89
C VAL A 12 -12.01 -10.03 34.26
N SER A 13 -12.60 -11.21 34.04
CA SER A 13 -11.88 -12.48 34.23
C SER A 13 -10.68 -12.57 33.27
N PRO A 14 -9.49 -12.99 33.75
CA PRO A 14 -8.34 -13.25 32.89
C PRO A 14 -8.63 -14.24 31.75
N SER A 15 -9.47 -15.27 32.00
CA SER A 15 -9.82 -16.27 30.98
C SER A 15 -10.61 -15.67 29.80
N LEU A 16 -11.46 -14.67 30.06
CA LEU A 16 -12.18 -13.94 29.01
C LEU A 16 -11.22 -13.09 28.18
N LEU A 17 -10.28 -12.40 28.83
CA LEU A 17 -9.29 -11.59 28.15
C LEU A 17 -8.35 -12.46 27.28
N PHE A 18 -7.93 -13.63 27.78
CA PHE A 18 -7.19 -14.61 26.98
C PHE A 18 -8.01 -15.12 25.78
N GLY A 19 -9.30 -15.41 25.98
CA GLY A 19 -10.20 -15.83 24.91
C GLY A 19 -10.42 -14.75 23.85
N TRP A 20 -10.47 -13.47 24.23
CA TRP A 20 -10.55 -12.35 23.28
C TRP A 20 -9.24 -12.11 22.56
N MET A 21 -8.11 -12.13 23.26
CA MET A 21 -6.79 -12.01 22.62
C MET A 21 -6.57 -13.11 21.59
N ARG A 22 -6.93 -14.36 21.95
CA ARG A 22 -6.87 -15.50 21.04
C ARG A 22 -7.79 -15.30 19.83
N ARG A 23 -9.05 -14.91 20.04
CA ARG A 23 -9.99 -14.63 18.94
C ARG A 23 -9.59 -13.44 18.07
N MET A 24 -8.95 -12.41 18.61
CA MET A 24 -8.41 -11.31 17.81
C MET A 24 -7.17 -11.73 17.01
N ALA A 25 -6.31 -12.57 17.59
CA ALA A 25 -5.19 -13.14 16.85
C ALA A 25 -5.66 -14.09 15.75
N GLU A 26 -6.61 -14.98 16.06
CA GLU A 26 -7.26 -15.89 15.10
C GLU A 26 -8.08 -15.13 14.05
N GLY A 27 -8.82 -14.09 14.44
CA GLY A 27 -9.57 -13.23 13.53
C GLY A 27 -8.67 -12.34 12.68
N GLY A 28 -7.51 -11.93 13.18
CA GLY A 28 -6.45 -11.33 12.36
C GLY A 28 -5.84 -12.33 11.38
N LEU A 29 -5.69 -13.59 11.79
CA LEU A 29 -5.24 -14.67 10.92
C LEU A 29 -6.29 -15.04 9.86
N GLU A 30 -7.57 -15.00 10.23
CA GLU A 30 -8.70 -15.28 9.36
C GLU A 30 -8.96 -14.10 8.42
N ALA A 31 -8.79 -12.85 8.84
CA ALA A 31 -8.77 -11.68 7.95
C ALA A 31 -7.60 -11.75 6.94
N VAL A 32 -6.44 -12.28 7.35
CA VAL A 32 -5.31 -12.61 6.45
C VAL A 32 -5.64 -13.78 5.51
N ARG A 33 -6.57 -14.66 5.87
CA ARG A 33 -7.06 -15.79 5.04
C ARG A 33 -8.26 -15.45 4.16
N ALA A 34 -9.10 -14.51 4.57
CA ALA A 34 -10.41 -14.22 3.99
C ALA A 34 -10.37 -13.19 2.86
N ASP A 35 -9.20 -12.66 2.51
CA ASP A 35 -9.01 -11.74 1.38
C ASP A 35 -9.94 -10.51 1.43
N GLU A 36 -10.44 -10.13 2.63
CA GLU A 36 -10.94 -8.79 2.87
C GLU A 36 -9.74 -7.83 2.75
N ASP A 37 -9.96 -6.66 2.14
CA ASP A 37 -9.02 -5.77 1.43
C ASP A 37 -7.85 -5.19 2.27
N VAL A 38 -7.16 -6.02 3.05
CA VAL A 38 -5.93 -5.67 3.76
C VAL A 38 -4.78 -5.89 2.77
N VAL A 39 -4.64 -4.98 1.81
CA VAL A 39 -3.49 -4.98 0.89
C VAL A 39 -2.22 -5.00 1.74
N PRO A 40 -1.35 -6.03 1.63
CA PRO A 40 -0.12 -6.08 2.40
C PRO A 40 0.67 -4.79 2.17
N ALA A 41 1.20 -4.19 3.23
CA ALA A 41 1.99 -2.96 3.11
C ALA A 41 3.17 -3.10 2.12
N SER A 42 3.66 -4.33 1.92
CA SER A 42 4.65 -4.67 0.88
C SER A 42 4.12 -4.45 -0.53
N ARG A 43 2.87 -4.82 -0.81
CA ARG A 43 2.23 -4.63 -2.11
C ARG A 43 1.96 -3.16 -2.40
N VAL A 44 1.55 -2.38 -1.39
CA VAL A 44 1.41 -0.93 -1.52
C VAL A 44 2.75 -0.29 -1.89
N ARG A 45 3.83 -0.63 -1.17
CA ARG A 45 5.19 -0.13 -1.47
C ARG A 45 5.68 -0.52 -2.87
N GLU A 46 5.37 -1.74 -3.31
CA GLU A 46 5.70 -2.20 -4.67
C GLU A 46 4.96 -1.38 -5.74
N LEU A 47 3.66 -1.12 -5.53
CA LEU A 47 2.86 -0.31 -6.44
C LEU A 47 3.34 1.15 -6.47
N GLU A 48 3.65 1.74 -5.31
CA GLU A 48 4.24 3.07 -5.23
C GLU A 48 5.58 3.17 -5.99
N ALA A 49 6.42 2.14 -5.91
CA ALA A 49 7.67 2.09 -6.67
C ALA A 49 7.42 2.03 -8.19
N LYS A 50 6.43 1.24 -8.61
CA LYS A 50 6.00 1.17 -10.02
C LYS A 50 5.45 2.51 -10.53
N VAL A 51 4.63 3.19 -9.72
CA VAL A 51 4.09 4.52 -10.06
C VAL A 51 5.23 5.51 -10.29
N ARG A 52 6.19 5.61 -9.36
CA ARG A 52 7.34 6.52 -9.52
C ARG A 52 8.16 6.24 -10.78
N GLU A 53 8.38 4.97 -11.10
CA GLU A 53 9.13 4.62 -12.31
C GLU A 53 8.35 4.96 -13.59
N LEU A 54 7.03 4.75 -13.60
CA LEU A 54 6.16 5.12 -14.71
C LEU A 54 6.12 6.64 -14.91
N GLU A 55 6.01 7.43 -13.85
CA GLU A 55 6.06 8.90 -13.91
C GLU A 55 7.39 9.39 -14.52
N ARG A 56 8.52 8.79 -14.09
CA ARG A 56 9.84 9.10 -14.63
C ARG A 56 9.94 8.75 -16.11
N LEU A 57 9.44 7.59 -16.51
CA LEU A 57 9.41 7.12 -17.90
C LEU A 57 8.57 8.04 -18.78
N LEU A 58 7.39 8.42 -18.28
CA LEU A 58 6.47 9.33 -18.97
C LEU A 58 7.14 10.68 -19.23
N GLY A 59 7.78 11.29 -18.22
CA GLY A 59 8.49 12.57 -18.39
C GLY A 59 9.57 12.51 -19.48
N ARG A 60 10.37 11.44 -19.53
CA ARG A 60 11.37 11.25 -20.61
C ARG A 60 10.72 11.14 -21.98
N LYS A 61 9.64 10.36 -22.09
CA LYS A 61 8.97 10.15 -23.38
C LYS A 61 8.24 11.39 -23.87
N THR A 62 7.67 12.19 -22.96
CA THR A 62 7.09 13.50 -23.29
C THR A 62 8.15 14.42 -23.87
N MET A 63 9.29 14.57 -23.20
CA MET A 63 10.41 15.39 -23.70
C MET A 63 10.90 14.91 -25.07
N GLU A 64 11.10 13.59 -25.26
CA GLU A 64 11.50 13.06 -26.56
C GLU A 64 10.45 13.35 -27.66
N ALA A 65 9.15 13.31 -27.32
CA ALA A 65 8.07 13.60 -28.27
C ALA A 65 8.05 15.08 -28.65
N GLU A 66 8.26 15.99 -27.70
CA GLU A 66 8.38 17.43 -27.94
C GLU A 66 9.56 17.74 -28.87
N ILE A 67 10.74 17.20 -28.60
CA ILE A 67 11.93 17.39 -29.46
C ILE A 67 11.66 16.90 -30.89
N ARG A 68 11.03 15.73 -31.03
CA ARG A 68 10.67 15.20 -32.37
C ARG A 68 9.68 16.11 -33.08
N ARG A 69 8.70 16.65 -32.36
CA ARG A 69 7.71 17.56 -32.92
C ARG A 69 8.34 18.87 -33.37
N ASP A 70 9.25 19.44 -32.58
CA ASP A 70 9.98 20.65 -32.94
C ASP A 70 10.87 20.44 -34.18
N ALA A 71 11.54 19.29 -34.28
CA ALA A 71 12.32 18.94 -35.47
C ALA A 71 11.44 18.81 -36.73
N LEU A 72 10.22 18.27 -36.59
CA LEU A 72 9.25 18.20 -37.69
C LEU A 72 8.73 19.58 -38.08
N ASP A 73 8.49 20.47 -37.12
CA ASP A 73 8.04 21.84 -37.41
C ASP A 73 9.14 22.68 -38.08
N GLN A 74 10.42 22.42 -37.78
CA GLN A 74 11.55 23.06 -38.47
C GLN A 74 11.72 22.59 -39.93
N THR A 75 11.34 21.35 -40.23
CA THR A 75 11.45 20.78 -41.59
C THR A 75 10.22 21.07 -42.46
N ARG A 76 9.15 21.64 -41.90
CA ARG A 76 7.99 22.08 -42.67
C ARG A 76 8.33 23.29 -43.54
N PRO A 77 7.94 23.29 -44.83
CA PRO A 77 8.18 24.43 -45.70
C PRO A 77 7.41 25.65 -45.18
N LYS A 78 8.11 26.78 -45.03
CA LYS A 78 7.46 28.09 -44.77
C LYS A 78 6.54 28.39 -45.95
N ARG A 79 5.24 28.54 -45.67
CA ARG A 79 4.29 29.13 -46.62
C ARG A 79 4.53 30.63 -46.75
#